data_AF-A0A3E0KHE6-F1
#
_entry.id   AF-A0A3E0KHE6-F1
#
_cell.length_a   1.000
_cell.length_b   1.000
_cell.length_c   1.000
_cell.angle_alpha   90.00
_cell.angle_beta   90.00
_cell.angle_gamma   90.00
#
_symmetry.space_group_name_H-M   'P 1'
#
loop_
_entity.id
_entity.type
_entity.pdbx_description
1 polymer ?
#
loop_
_entity_poly.entity_id
_entity_poly.type
_entity_poly.pdbx_seq_one_letter_code
_entity_poly.pdbx_strand_id
1 'polypeptide(L)' 'MGTAVAAERVRLDEARLEQVKAKFLELLEMDRSSPEFMERYREVDAALDELAFQAPPMS' A
#
# COMPACT_ATOMS: atom_id res chain seq x y z
N MET A 1 23.71 1.70 -16.60
CA MET A 1 23.24 1.79 -15.19
C MET A 1 21.78 2.26 -15.05
N GLY A 2 21.22 3.09 -15.96
CA GLY A 2 19.85 3.62 -15.79
C GLY A 2 18.69 2.61 -15.88
N THR A 3 18.83 1.53 -16.67
CA THR A 3 17.74 0.56 -16.88
C THR A 3 17.53 -0.41 -15.70
N ALA A 4 18.60 -0.75 -14.97
CA ALA A 4 18.52 -1.61 -13.79
C ALA A 4 17.80 -0.91 -12.63
N VAL A 5 18.08 0.38 -12.42
CA VAL A 5 17.46 1.19 -11.35
C VAL A 5 15.96 1.38 -11.59
N ALA A 6 15.53 1.53 -12.85
CA ALA A 6 14.10 1.62 -13.19
C ALA A 6 13.36 0.30 -12.95
N ALA A 7 13.94 -0.83 -13.36
CA ALA A 7 13.33 -2.15 -13.15
C ALA A 7 13.21 -2.52 -11.66
N GLU A 8 14.21 -2.13 -10.85
CA GLU A 8 14.19 -2.36 -9.41
C GLU A 8 13.15 -1.50 -8.69
N ARG A 9 12.99 -0.23 -9.10
CA ARG A 9 11.90 0.64 -8.62
C ARG A 9 10.52 0.04 -8.91
N VAL A 10 10.27 -0.39 -10.15
CA VAL A 10 8.99 -1.00 -10.54
C VAL A 10 8.68 -2.24 -9.69
N ARG A 11 9.66 -3.11 -9.44
CA ARG A 11 9.47 -4.30 -8.60
C ARG A 11 9.20 -3.96 -7.13
N LEU A 12 9.87 -2.94 -6.60
CA LEU A 12 9.63 -2.43 -5.25
C LEU A 12 8.22 -1.87 -5.12
N ASP A 13 7.75 -1.14 -6.13
CA ASP A 13 6.40 -0.56 -6.19
C ASP A 13 5.33 -1.67 -6.25
N GLU A 14 5.54 -2.72 -7.05
CA GLU A 14 4.65 -3.88 -7.13
C GLU A 14 4.57 -4.66 -5.81
N ALA A 15 5.72 -4.94 -5.19
CA ALA A 15 5.75 -5.67 -3.91
C ALA A 15 5.05 -4.88 -2.80
N ARG A 16 5.22 -3.55 -2.77
CA ARG A 16 4.55 -2.68 -1.80
C ARG A 16 3.05 -2.61 -2.06
N LEU A 17 2.62 -2.54 -3.32
CA LEU A 17 1.21 -2.59 -3.69
C LEU A 17 0.54 -3.90 -3.22
N GLU A 18 1.19 -5.05 -3.42
CA GLU A 18 0.66 -6.34 -2.95
C GLU A 18 0.52 -6.39 -1.42
N GLN A 19 1.47 -5.81 -0.68
CA GLN A 19 1.35 -5.70 0.79
C GLN A 19 0.15 -4.85 1.21
N VAL A 20 -0.11 -3.72 0.54
CA VAL A 20 -1.25 -2.86 0.85
C VAL A 20 -2.57 -3.55 0.52
N LYS A 21 -2.65 -4.27 -0.61
CA LYS A 21 -3.82 -5.09 -0.95
C LYS A 21 -4.10 -6.16 0.12
N ALA A 22 -3.07 -6.85 0.60
CA ALA A 22 -3.22 -7.87 1.65
C ALA A 22 -3.80 -7.26 2.93
N LYS A 23 -3.23 -6.14 3.42
CA LYS A 23 -3.76 -5.44 4.59
C LYS A 23 -5.19 -4.95 4.41
N PHE A 24 -5.53 -4.49 3.20
CA PHE A 24 -6.90 -4.05 2.90
C PHE A 24 -7.89 -5.22 2.90
N LEU A 25 -7.52 -6.38 2.34
CA LEU A 25 -8.36 -7.58 2.40
C LEU A 25 -8.58 -8.04 3.84
N GLU A 26 -7.53 -8.06 4.66
CA GLU A 26 -7.66 -8.35 6.10
C GLU A 26 -8.64 -7.39 6.78
N LEU A 27 -8.53 -6.08 6.50
CA LEU A 27 -9.44 -5.07 7.03
C LEU A 27 -10.91 -5.28 6.61
N LEU A 28 -11.16 -5.75 5.38
CA LEU A 28 -12.52 -6.04 4.89
C LEU A 28 -13.16 -7.22 5.62
N GLU A 29 -12.35 -8.17 6.08
CA GLU A 29 -12.81 -9.35 6.83
C GLU A 29 -13.00 -9.04 8.33
N MET A 30 -12.46 -7.93 8.84
CA MET A 30 -12.59 -7.53 10.23
C MET A 30 -13.98 -7.03 10.59
N ASP A 31 -14.40 -7.32 11.83
CA ASP A 31 -15.58 -6.72 12.43
C ASP A 31 -15.34 -5.23 12.69
N ARG A 32 -16.19 -4.38 12.10
CA ARG A 32 -16.12 -2.92 12.25
C ARG A 32 -16.36 -2.42 13.67
N SER A 33 -16.99 -3.25 14.51
CA SER A 33 -17.21 -2.92 15.92
C SER A 33 -16.04 -3.30 16.82
N SER A 34 -15.05 -4.04 16.31
CA SER A 34 -13.87 -4.41 17.08
C SER A 34 -12.99 -3.18 17.36
N PRO A 35 -12.38 -3.10 18.56
CA PRO A 35 -11.51 -1.99 18.92
C PRO A 35 -10.26 -1.89 18.02
N GLU A 36 -9.82 -3.01 17.43
CA GLU A 36 -8.67 -3.09 16.53
C GLU A 36 -8.98 -2.57 15.11
N PHE A 37 -10.25 -2.48 14.70
CA PHE A 37 -10.63 -2.08 13.34
C PHE A 37 -10.08 -0.69 12.97
N MET A 38 -10.23 0.28 13.88
CA MET A 38 -9.78 1.65 13.62
C MET A 38 -8.26 1.79 13.54
N GLU A 39 -7.51 0.93 14.23
CA GLU A 39 -6.05 0.88 14.13
C GLU A 39 -5.64 0.34 12.75
N ARG A 40 -6.20 -0.80 12.33
CA ARG A 40 -5.94 -1.39 11.02
C ARG A 40 -6.38 -0.51 9.86
N TYR A 41 -7.50 0.18 10.00
CA TYR A 41 -7.94 1.17 9.01
C TYR A 41 -6.88 2.26 8.79
N ARG A 42 -6.31 2.83 9.85
CA ARG A 42 -5.27 3.86 9.75
C ARG A 42 -3.96 3.33 9.17
N GLU A 43 -3.59 2.08 9.48
CA GLU A 43 -2.41 1.46 8.88
C GLU A 43 -2.55 1.29 7.36
N VAL A 44 -3.73 0.90 6.90
CA VAL A 44 -4.02 0.78 5.47
C VAL A 44 -4.04 2.15 4.80
N ASP A 45 -4.69 3.14 5.41
CA ASP A 45 -4.77 4.52 4.92
C ASP A 45 -3.39 5.14 4.74
N ALA A 46 -2.52 5.03 5.76
CA ALA A 46 -1.14 5.51 5.69
C ALA A 46 -0.33 4.81 4.59
N ALA A 47 -0.53 3.50 4.39
CA ALA A 47 0.18 2.77 3.35
C ALA A 47 -0.29 3.14 1.92
N LEU A 48 -1.57 3.51 1.77
CA LEU A 48 -2.11 4.04 0.52
C LEU A 48 -1.56 5.45 0.22
N ASP A 49 -1.46 6.31 1.23
CA ASP A 49 -0.85 7.64 1.09
C ASP A 49 0.62 7.54 0.65
N GLU A 50 1.39 6.63 1.27
CA GLU A 50 2.78 6.40 0.89
C GLU A 50 2.94 5.95 -0.58
N LEU A 51 2.00 5.13 -1.08
CA LEU A 51 1.96 4.72 -2.49
C LEU A 51 1.57 5.90 -3.40
N ALA A 52 0.58 6.71 -2.99
CA ALA A 52 0.13 7.86 -3.76
C ALA A 52 1.20 8.96 -3.87
N PHE A 53 2.00 9.18 -2.83
CA PHE A 53 3.13 10.12 -2.86
C PHE A 53 4.33 9.63 -3.69
N GLN A 54 4.44 8.32 -3.93
CA GLN A 54 5.49 7.73 -4.77
C GLN A 54 5.09 7.63 -6.24
N ALA A 55 3.78 7.64 -6.53
CA ALA A 55 3.28 7.71 -7.89
C ALA A 55 3.60 9.10 -8.50
N PRO A 56 4.35 9.19 -9.62
CA PRO A 56 4.49 10.46 -10.32
C PRO A 56 3.09 10.94 -10.77
N PRO A 57 2.84 12.27 -10.82
CA PRO A 57 1.57 12.79 -11.31
C PRO A 57 1.33 12.22 -12.71
N MET A 58 0.21 11.52 -12.89
CA MET A 58 -0.25 11.06 -14.19
C MET A 58 -0.42 12.29 -15.08
N SER A 59 0.46 12.42 -16.08
CA SER A 59 0.43 13.47 -17.11
C SER A 59 -0.51 13.06 -18.25
#